data_AF-A0AAD5SS04-F1
#
_entry.id   AF-A0AAD5SS04-F1
#
_cell.length_a   1.000
_cell.length_b   1.000
_cell.length_c   1.000
_cell.angle_alpha   90.00
_cell.angle_beta   90.00
_cell.angle_gamma   90.00
#
_symmetry.space_group_name_H-M   'P 1'
#
loop_
_entity.id
_entity.type
_entity.pdbx_description
1 polymer ?
#
loop_
_entity_poly.entity_id
_entity_poly.type
_entity_poly.pdbx_seq_one_letter_code
_entity_poly.pdbx_strand_id
1 'polypeptide(L)'
;MNRIEESETDALLNTGAAETADRRSGSVSLPHQSTARKRKLRRQSAPGTAGIDMRHPSVSTILPQNKSEAKIVAVDFDQSNISVSLLDADSLKSFLAKGRDQIAHSKVRWINVESVSFDAMQILALHYDMHPLAVEDVFHLPQRIKADFFEQHVYVSMLIPLLKYPDDKSIAPAASSELYHALTPVSATTKTLPVLFSGHNAILEKSAALSSKELEILVRPDVYLEEASFFLCGDGVILSFWESCGRDITDAVLSVSSIQGAPSIPNSKKRPLSAFINSIQNATFDLSRLTILRKSADASLLMHALMDGVVDSYFEITDFYETQLNAAQSLVLERPKA
;
A
#
# COMPACT_ATOMS: atom_id res chain seq x y z
N MET A 1 -29.86 -59.90 11.40
CA MET A 1 -31.09 -59.11 11.34
C MET A 1 -31.02 -58.24 10.08
N ASN A 2 -31.75 -58.68 9.04
CA ASN A 2 -32.30 -58.01 7.83
C ASN A 2 -31.72 -56.62 7.46
N ARG A 3 -31.12 -56.32 6.29
CA ARG A 3 -31.38 -56.60 4.84
C ARG A 3 -32.78 -56.21 4.35
N ILE A 4 -32.80 -55.43 3.24
CA ILE A 4 -33.81 -55.12 2.20
C ILE A 4 -33.38 -53.70 1.72
N GLU A 5 -32.76 -53.39 0.58
CA GLU A 5 -32.85 -53.84 -0.84
C GLU A 5 -34.26 -53.80 -1.43
N GLU A 6 -34.44 -52.96 -2.46
CA GLU A 6 -35.30 -53.08 -3.67
C GLU A 6 -35.95 -51.74 -4.01
N SER A 7 -36.38 -51.43 -5.24
CA SER A 7 -36.06 -51.73 -6.64
C SER A 7 -37.04 -50.82 -7.45
N GLU A 8 -36.67 -50.31 -8.64
CA GLU A 8 -37.31 -50.60 -9.95
C GLU A 8 -38.81 -50.22 -10.07
N THR A 9 -39.43 -49.78 -11.17
CA THR A 9 -39.17 -49.41 -12.57
C THR A 9 -40.53 -48.85 -13.10
N ASP A 10 -40.55 -48.46 -14.39
CA ASP A 10 -41.71 -48.29 -15.28
C ASP A 10 -42.43 -46.93 -15.27
N ALA A 11 -42.81 -46.26 -16.36
CA ALA A 11 -42.80 -46.41 -17.83
C ALA A 11 -44.20 -46.03 -18.36
N LEU A 12 -44.21 -45.08 -19.31
CA LEU A 12 -45.19 -44.89 -20.41
C LEU A 12 -46.59 -44.31 -20.13
N LEU A 13 -46.93 -43.28 -20.95
CA LEU A 13 -48.17 -43.02 -21.72
C LEU A 13 -48.18 -41.52 -22.10
N ASN A 14 -47.74 -41.10 -23.29
CA ASN A 14 -48.43 -41.07 -24.60
C ASN A 14 -49.76 -40.30 -24.61
N THR A 15 -49.83 -39.18 -25.33
CA THR A 15 -50.87 -38.88 -26.34
C THR A 15 -50.47 -37.64 -27.14
N GLY A 16 -50.44 -37.78 -28.47
CA GLY A 16 -50.20 -36.70 -29.41
C GLY A 16 -51.46 -35.93 -29.79
N ALA A 17 -51.25 -34.81 -30.50
CA ALA A 17 -52.20 -34.23 -31.43
C ALA A 17 -51.40 -33.63 -32.59
N ALA A 18 -51.71 -34.08 -33.79
CA ALA A 18 -51.19 -33.59 -35.05
C ALA A 18 -52.26 -32.73 -35.72
N GLU A 19 -51.87 -31.60 -36.32
CA GLU A 19 -52.59 -31.07 -37.47
C GLU A 19 -51.66 -30.29 -38.42
N THR A 20 -51.83 -30.62 -39.69
CA THR A 20 -51.26 -30.20 -40.98
C THR A 20 -51.47 -28.71 -41.29
N ALA A 21 -50.86 -27.99 -42.24
CA ALA A 21 -49.79 -28.13 -43.23
C ALA A 21 -49.64 -26.72 -43.87
N ASP A 22 -48.44 -26.29 -44.30
CA ASP A 22 -48.28 -25.70 -45.65
C ASP A 22 -46.81 -25.63 -46.06
N ARG A 23 -46.57 -25.89 -47.35
CA ARG A 23 -45.27 -25.94 -48.02
C ARG A 23 -44.96 -24.58 -48.63
N ARG A 24 -43.70 -24.12 -48.55
CA ARG A 24 -42.96 -23.63 -49.73
C ARG A 24 -41.45 -23.55 -49.47
N SER A 25 -40.76 -24.07 -50.46
CA SER A 25 -39.35 -24.37 -50.60
C SER A 25 -38.47 -23.15 -50.89
N GLY A 26 -37.26 -23.15 -50.33
CA GLY A 26 -36.13 -22.35 -50.77
C GLY A 26 -34.82 -23.01 -50.32
N SER A 27 -34.22 -23.80 -51.19
CA SER A 27 -32.93 -24.47 -51.03
C SER A 27 -31.76 -23.48 -51.02
N VAL A 28 -30.71 -23.74 -50.23
CA VAL A 28 -29.30 -23.88 -50.65
C VAL A 28 -28.49 -24.46 -49.47
N SER A 29 -27.69 -25.45 -49.80
CA SER A 29 -26.92 -26.38 -48.96
C SER A 29 -25.57 -25.86 -48.47
N LEU A 30 -25.16 -26.22 -47.25
CA LEU A 30 -23.75 -26.31 -46.81
C LEU A 30 -23.56 -27.51 -45.84
N PRO A 31 -22.39 -28.17 -45.85
CA PRO A 31 -22.23 -29.53 -45.31
C PRO A 31 -22.07 -29.58 -43.79
N HIS A 32 -22.61 -30.65 -43.21
CA HIS A 32 -22.43 -31.04 -41.82
C HIS A 32 -21.10 -31.80 -41.68
N GLN A 33 -20.16 -31.27 -40.90
CA GLN A 33 -19.12 -32.09 -40.27
C GLN A 33 -19.10 -31.82 -38.76
N SER A 34 -19.44 -32.86 -38.02
CA SER A 34 -19.36 -32.97 -36.58
C SER A 34 -17.91 -32.96 -36.10
N THR A 35 -17.56 -32.08 -35.18
CA THR A 35 -16.54 -32.39 -34.17
C THR A 35 -16.95 -31.78 -32.82
N ALA A 36 -17.23 -32.65 -31.85
CA ALA A 36 -17.48 -32.27 -30.47
C ALA A 36 -16.20 -31.64 -29.87
N ARG A 37 -16.18 -30.31 -29.75
CA ARG A 37 -15.13 -29.59 -29.03
C ARG A 37 -15.54 -29.43 -27.57
N LYS A 38 -14.85 -30.14 -26.67
CA LYS A 38 -14.92 -29.92 -25.21
C LYS A 38 -14.78 -28.41 -24.94
N ARG A 39 -15.79 -27.80 -24.33
CA ARG A 39 -15.75 -26.41 -23.84
C ARG A 39 -14.70 -26.32 -22.73
N LYS A 40 -13.46 -26.04 -23.10
CA LYS A 40 -12.45 -25.50 -22.18
C LYS A 40 -12.97 -24.13 -21.76
N LEU A 41 -13.34 -23.98 -20.49
CA LEU A 41 -13.67 -22.67 -19.91
C LEU A 41 -12.49 -21.75 -20.22
N ARG A 42 -12.71 -20.80 -21.12
CA ARG A 42 -11.76 -19.70 -21.39
C ARG A 42 -11.66 -18.92 -20.08
N ARG A 43 -10.52 -19.02 -19.40
CA ARG A 43 -10.05 -17.93 -18.55
C ARG A 43 -9.98 -16.69 -19.44
N GLN A 44 -10.95 -15.80 -19.31
CA GLN A 44 -10.88 -14.48 -19.91
C GLN A 44 -10.01 -13.64 -18.97
N SER A 45 -8.71 -13.64 -19.20
CA SER A 45 -7.85 -12.55 -18.77
C SER A 45 -7.96 -11.44 -19.83
N ALA A 46 -8.22 -10.21 -19.42
CA ALA A 46 -8.18 -9.06 -20.33
C ALA A 46 -6.74 -8.89 -20.90
N PRO A 47 -6.57 -8.42 -22.15
CA PRO A 47 -5.26 -8.19 -22.73
C PRO A 47 -4.70 -6.85 -22.22
N GLY A 48 -3.63 -6.87 -21.40
CA GLY A 48 -2.93 -5.64 -21.00
C GLY A 48 -1.88 -5.68 -19.87
N THR A 49 -1.83 -6.67 -18.98
CA THR A 49 -0.98 -6.60 -17.77
C THR A 49 0.16 -7.62 -17.79
N ALA A 50 1.34 -7.21 -18.24
CA ALA A 50 2.55 -7.99 -18.01
C ALA A 50 3.17 -7.50 -16.68
N GLY A 51 2.97 -8.25 -15.59
CA GLY A 51 3.59 -7.95 -14.30
C GLY A 51 5.10 -7.72 -14.40
N ILE A 52 5.67 -6.94 -13.48
CA ILE A 52 7.10 -6.66 -13.44
C ILE A 52 7.82 -7.85 -12.80
N ASP A 53 8.37 -8.73 -13.63
CA ASP A 53 9.25 -9.80 -13.15
C ASP A 53 10.68 -9.26 -13.00
N MET A 54 11.05 -8.94 -11.76
CA MET A 54 12.38 -8.43 -11.40
C MET A 54 13.54 -9.37 -11.74
N ARG A 55 13.28 -10.62 -12.13
CA ARG A 55 14.30 -11.56 -12.62
C ARG A 55 14.68 -11.30 -14.08
N HIS A 56 13.83 -10.60 -14.83
CA HIS A 56 14.02 -10.44 -16.25
C HIS A 56 15.00 -9.29 -16.57
N PRO A 57 16.02 -9.49 -17.42
CA PRO A 57 17.07 -8.50 -17.68
C PRO A 57 16.58 -7.16 -18.22
N SER A 58 15.45 -7.14 -18.94
CA SER A 58 14.88 -5.91 -19.53
C SER A 58 14.20 -4.99 -18.52
N VAL A 59 13.99 -5.43 -17.28
CA VAL A 59 13.31 -4.62 -16.25
C VAL A 59 14.13 -3.39 -15.88
N SER A 60 15.45 -3.48 -16.01
CA SER A 60 16.34 -2.31 -15.86
C SER A 60 16.12 -1.22 -16.90
N THR A 61 15.49 -1.53 -18.03
CA THR A 61 15.18 -0.56 -19.09
C THR A 61 13.81 0.10 -18.89
N ILE A 62 12.92 -0.54 -18.13
CA ILE A 62 11.52 -0.12 -17.95
C ILE A 62 11.36 0.72 -16.68
N LEU A 63 12.15 0.41 -15.64
CA LEU A 63 12.11 1.11 -14.37
C LEU A 63 13.29 2.08 -14.20
N PRO A 64 13.08 3.24 -13.54
CA PRO A 64 14.15 4.19 -13.24
C PRO A 64 15.30 3.48 -12.50
N GLN A 65 16.49 3.47 -13.11
CA GLN A 65 17.70 2.87 -12.55
C GLN A 65 18.44 3.84 -11.62
N ASN A 66 17.69 4.60 -10.83
CA ASN A 66 18.32 5.46 -9.85
C ASN A 66 18.88 4.54 -8.76
N LYS A 67 20.21 4.44 -8.70
CA LYS A 67 20.93 3.97 -7.51
C LYS A 67 20.50 4.87 -6.36
N SER A 68 19.46 4.45 -5.67
CA SER A 68 18.72 5.29 -4.73
C SER A 68 19.44 5.32 -3.39
N GLU A 69 19.33 6.44 -2.69
CA GLU A 69 19.56 6.57 -1.24
C GLU A 69 18.42 5.91 -0.44
N ALA A 70 17.88 4.76 -0.90
CA ALA A 70 16.82 4.07 -0.20
C ALA A 70 17.30 3.68 1.19
N LYS A 71 16.60 4.17 2.21
CA LYS A 71 16.91 3.85 3.60
C LYS A 71 16.09 2.63 3.96
N ILE A 72 16.79 1.54 4.24
CA ILE A 72 16.16 0.29 4.59
C ILE A 72 16.36 0.08 6.08
N VAL A 73 15.28 -0.17 6.81
CA VAL A 73 15.32 -0.50 8.23
C VAL A 73 14.82 -1.92 8.41
N ALA A 74 15.70 -2.83 8.82
CA ALA A 74 15.33 -4.18 9.17
C ALA A 74 15.17 -4.29 10.69
N VAL A 75 14.01 -4.74 11.14
CA VAL A 75 13.67 -4.94 12.54
C VAL A 75 13.35 -6.41 12.76
N ASP A 76 14.19 -7.09 13.53
CA ASP A 76 14.02 -8.47 13.92
C ASP A 76 13.63 -8.51 15.39
N PHE A 77 12.47 -9.08 15.74
CA PHE A 77 12.06 -9.15 17.14
C PHE A 77 11.25 -10.39 17.52
N ASP A 78 11.26 -10.67 18.81
CA ASP A 78 10.36 -11.58 19.49
C ASP A 78 9.99 -11.01 20.88
N GLN A 79 9.50 -11.88 21.76
CA GLN A 79 9.19 -11.52 23.14
C GLN A 79 10.42 -11.06 23.94
N SER A 80 11.60 -11.57 23.64
CA SER A 80 12.81 -11.42 24.48
C SER A 80 13.80 -10.40 23.91
N ASN A 81 13.85 -10.26 22.59
CA ASN A 81 14.87 -9.53 21.87
C ASN A 81 14.26 -8.65 20.77
N ILE A 82 14.95 -7.55 20.48
CA ILE A 82 14.74 -6.75 19.28
C ILE A 82 16.09 -6.30 18.76
N SER A 83 16.29 -6.45 17.46
CA SER A 83 17.45 -5.99 16.73
C SER A 83 16.95 -5.08 15.61
N VAL A 84 17.58 -3.92 15.47
CA VAL A 84 17.29 -2.97 14.40
C VAL A 84 18.56 -2.80 13.60
N SER A 85 18.49 -2.88 12.28
CA SER A 85 19.63 -2.69 11.38
C SER A 85 19.27 -1.64 10.34
N LEU A 86 20.10 -0.60 10.22
CA LEU A 86 20.04 0.34 9.11
C LEU A 86 20.84 -0.24 7.95
N LEU A 87 20.20 -0.36 6.80
CA LEU A 87 20.71 -1.00 5.61
C LEU A 87 20.55 -0.06 4.40
N ASP A 88 21.35 -0.35 3.40
CA ASP A 88 21.26 0.15 2.04
C ASP A 88 21.13 -1.05 1.08
N ALA A 89 21.01 -0.79 -0.22
CA ALA A 89 20.87 -1.85 -1.21
C ALA A 89 22.08 -2.82 -1.22
N ASP A 90 23.29 -2.32 -1.00
CA ASP A 90 24.52 -3.11 -1.05
C ASP A 90 24.60 -4.09 0.15
N SER A 91 24.26 -3.60 1.35
CA SER A 91 24.27 -4.38 2.59
C SER A 91 23.06 -5.30 2.72
N LEU A 92 21.91 -4.96 2.14
CA LEU A 92 20.67 -5.75 2.20
C LEU A 92 20.86 -7.20 1.76
N LYS A 93 21.55 -7.43 0.64
CA LYS A 93 21.77 -8.79 0.13
C LYS A 93 22.56 -9.65 1.10
N SER A 94 23.62 -9.08 1.70
CA SER A 94 24.44 -9.77 2.70
C SER A 94 23.69 -10.00 4.02
N PHE A 95 22.81 -9.08 4.39
CA PHE A 95 21.94 -9.20 5.56
C PHE A 95 20.96 -10.37 5.40
N LEU A 96 20.28 -10.46 4.25
CA LEU A 96 19.34 -11.55 3.96
C LEU A 96 20.04 -12.92 3.91
N ALA A 97 21.27 -12.98 3.40
CA ALA A 97 22.04 -14.22 3.30
C ALA A 97 22.43 -14.84 4.66
N LYS A 98 22.57 -14.03 5.71
CA LYS A 98 22.84 -14.55 7.07
C LYS A 98 21.66 -15.31 7.66
N GLY A 99 20.46 -15.11 7.12
CA GLY A 99 19.23 -15.66 7.69
C GLY A 99 18.85 -15.00 9.01
N ARG A 100 17.68 -15.31 9.53
CA ARG A 100 17.14 -14.69 10.76
C ARG A 100 17.67 -15.32 12.03
N ASP A 101 17.87 -16.64 12.00
CA ASP A 101 18.39 -17.40 13.14
C ASP A 101 19.77 -16.91 13.58
N GLN A 102 20.63 -16.53 12.63
CA GLN A 102 21.99 -16.06 12.96
C GLN A 102 22.03 -14.62 13.49
N ILE A 103 20.98 -13.81 13.26
CA ILE A 103 20.98 -12.38 13.61
C ILE A 103 20.38 -12.16 14.99
N ALA A 104 19.24 -12.79 15.30
CA ALA A 104 18.55 -12.55 16.56
C ALA A 104 17.73 -13.74 17.08
N HIS A 105 17.65 -14.87 16.35
CA HIS A 105 16.67 -15.93 16.61
C HIS A 105 15.24 -15.38 16.81
N SER A 106 14.84 -14.40 15.99
CA SER A 106 13.56 -13.71 16.12
C SER A 106 12.41 -14.47 15.46
N LYS A 107 11.16 -14.17 15.87
CA LYS A 107 9.95 -14.72 15.23
C LYS A 107 9.41 -13.80 14.14
N VAL A 108 9.57 -12.49 14.29
CA VAL A 108 9.12 -11.50 13.32
C VAL A 108 10.31 -10.80 12.71
N ARG A 109 10.24 -10.60 11.39
CA ARG A 109 11.14 -9.74 10.63
C ARG A 109 10.32 -8.70 9.89
N TRP A 110 10.63 -7.44 10.10
CA TRP A 110 10.06 -6.33 9.38
C TRP A 110 11.15 -5.60 8.60
N ILE A 111 11.03 -5.54 7.27
CA ILE A 111 11.91 -4.77 6.41
C ILE A 111 11.12 -3.58 5.89
N ASN A 112 11.46 -2.40 6.39
CA ASN A 112 10.91 -1.13 5.95
C ASN A 112 11.81 -0.51 4.89
N VAL A 113 11.25 -0.15 3.73
CA VAL A 113 11.94 0.54 2.64
C VAL A 113 11.36 1.95 2.52
N GLU A 114 12.13 2.94 2.97
CA GLU A 114 11.84 4.36 2.72
C GLU A 114 12.28 4.71 1.30
N SER A 115 11.39 5.33 0.52
CA SER A 115 11.60 5.69 -0.88
C SER A 115 11.95 4.47 -1.75
N VAL A 116 10.92 3.92 -2.40
CA VAL A 116 11.05 2.70 -3.22
C VAL A 116 12.17 2.87 -4.25
N SER A 117 13.15 1.97 -4.18
CA SER A 117 14.23 1.87 -5.16
C SER A 117 14.20 0.57 -5.93
N PHE A 118 14.71 0.63 -7.15
CA PHE A 118 14.85 -0.54 -8.01
C PHE A 118 15.68 -1.63 -7.35
N ASP A 119 16.87 -1.29 -6.83
CA ASP A 119 17.81 -2.26 -6.28
C ASP A 119 17.24 -2.99 -5.06
N ALA A 120 16.65 -2.24 -4.11
CA ALA A 120 16.02 -2.82 -2.93
C ALA A 120 14.86 -3.72 -3.32
N MET A 121 13.98 -3.25 -4.22
CA MET A 121 12.85 -4.04 -4.67
C MET A 121 13.29 -5.29 -5.42
N GLN A 122 14.32 -5.23 -6.27
CA GLN A 122 14.83 -6.39 -6.97
C GLN A 122 15.35 -7.43 -5.97
N ILE A 123 16.17 -7.02 -4.99
CA ILE A 123 16.69 -7.94 -3.96
C ILE A 123 15.55 -8.61 -3.19
N LEU A 124 14.56 -7.82 -2.73
CA LEU A 124 13.43 -8.33 -1.95
C LEU A 124 12.49 -9.21 -2.77
N ALA A 125 12.17 -8.81 -4.00
CA ALA A 125 11.27 -9.56 -4.88
C ALA A 125 11.84 -10.94 -5.24
N LEU A 126 13.15 -11.03 -5.49
CA LEU A 126 13.79 -12.32 -5.71
C LEU A 126 13.87 -13.16 -4.43
N HIS A 127 14.20 -12.54 -3.29
CA HIS A 127 14.41 -13.28 -2.04
C HIS A 127 13.10 -13.84 -1.46
N TYR A 128 12.01 -13.08 -1.55
CA TYR A 128 10.71 -13.45 -0.99
C TYR A 128 9.70 -13.97 -2.04
N ASP A 129 10.16 -14.23 -3.27
CA ASP A 129 9.32 -14.69 -4.39
C ASP A 129 8.04 -13.84 -4.56
N MET A 130 8.23 -12.51 -4.57
CA MET A 130 7.13 -11.57 -4.72
C MET A 130 6.47 -11.73 -6.09
N HIS A 131 5.15 -11.56 -6.14
CA HIS A 131 4.40 -11.80 -7.36
C HIS A 131 4.59 -10.61 -8.32
N PRO A 132 4.90 -10.83 -9.61
CA PRO A 132 5.19 -9.75 -10.56
C PRO A 132 4.11 -8.66 -10.66
N LEU A 133 2.83 -9.02 -10.54
CA LEU A 133 1.74 -8.04 -10.53
C LEU A 133 1.77 -7.14 -9.28
N ALA A 134 2.08 -7.70 -8.11
CA ALA A 134 2.18 -6.89 -6.89
C ALA A 134 3.42 -5.98 -6.93
N VAL A 135 4.51 -6.45 -7.53
CA VAL A 135 5.70 -5.60 -7.76
C VAL A 135 5.39 -4.48 -8.76
N GLU A 136 4.64 -4.78 -9.82
CA GLU A 136 4.16 -3.79 -10.79
C GLU A 136 3.37 -2.67 -10.11
N ASP A 137 2.47 -3.03 -9.20
CA ASP A 137 1.62 -2.08 -8.48
C ASP A 137 2.42 -1.10 -7.61
N VAL A 138 3.52 -1.55 -6.99
CA VAL A 138 4.39 -0.68 -6.17
C VAL A 138 5.05 0.44 -7.00
N PHE A 139 5.30 0.23 -8.30
CA PHE A 139 5.91 1.26 -9.16
C PHE A 139 4.89 2.10 -9.93
N HIS A 140 3.76 1.51 -10.33
CA HIS A 140 2.76 2.16 -11.15
C HIS A 140 1.73 2.92 -10.32
N LEU A 141 2.15 4.07 -9.79
CA LEU A 141 1.32 4.89 -8.92
C LEU A 141 0.48 5.92 -9.71
N PRO A 142 -0.69 6.35 -9.19
CA PRO A 142 -1.35 5.83 -8.00
C PRO A 142 -2.09 4.51 -8.27
N GLN A 143 -2.09 3.59 -7.30
CA GLN A 143 -2.96 2.41 -7.30
C GLN A 143 -4.19 2.62 -6.41
N ARG A 144 -5.24 1.85 -6.71
CA ARG A 144 -6.41 1.76 -5.82
C ARG A 144 -6.04 1.02 -4.53
N ILE A 145 -6.63 1.42 -3.42
CA ILE A 145 -6.59 0.65 -2.18
C ILE A 145 -7.14 -0.75 -2.46
N LYS A 146 -6.35 -1.77 -2.15
CA LYS A 146 -6.70 -3.17 -2.41
C LYS A 146 -5.91 -4.12 -1.53
N ALA A 147 -6.44 -5.34 -1.41
CA ALA A 147 -5.74 -6.48 -0.84
C ALA A 147 -5.82 -7.63 -1.84
N ASP A 148 -4.67 -8.12 -2.28
CA ASP A 148 -4.54 -9.23 -3.22
C ASP A 148 -3.80 -10.40 -2.56
N PHE A 149 -4.37 -11.60 -2.68
CA PHE A 149 -3.83 -12.82 -2.08
C PHE A 149 -3.04 -13.61 -3.12
N PHE A 150 -1.74 -13.78 -2.87
CA PHE A 150 -0.86 -14.63 -3.66
C PHE A 150 -0.44 -15.84 -2.84
N GLU A 151 0.19 -16.82 -3.49
CA GLU A 151 0.61 -18.05 -2.82
C GLU A 151 1.63 -17.78 -1.69
N GLN A 152 2.59 -16.88 -1.94
CA GLN A 152 3.70 -16.64 -1.01
C GLN A 152 3.53 -15.44 -0.09
N HIS A 153 2.56 -14.57 -0.39
CA HIS A 153 2.32 -13.36 0.38
C HIS A 153 0.90 -12.82 0.17
N VAL A 154 0.48 -11.99 1.11
CA VAL A 154 -0.64 -11.07 0.93
C VAL A 154 -0.09 -9.70 0.63
N TYR A 155 -0.54 -9.09 -0.47
CA TYR A 155 -0.21 -7.72 -0.85
C TYR A 155 -1.34 -6.78 -0.48
N VAL A 156 -1.03 -5.65 0.13
CA VAL A 156 -1.98 -4.57 0.43
C VAL A 156 -1.41 -3.24 -0.03
N SER A 157 -2.18 -2.50 -0.82
CA SER A 157 -1.90 -1.11 -1.20
C SER A 157 -2.86 -0.19 -0.44
N MET A 158 -2.33 0.88 0.15
CA MET A 158 -3.09 1.91 0.86
C MET A 158 -2.63 3.30 0.41
N LEU A 159 -3.56 4.25 0.40
CA LEU A 159 -3.28 5.65 0.09
C LEU A 159 -3.21 6.46 1.38
N ILE A 160 -2.40 7.51 1.38
CA ILE A 160 -2.21 8.42 2.51
C ILE A 160 -2.45 9.82 1.98
N PRO A 161 -3.54 10.49 2.38
CA PRO A 161 -3.76 11.88 2.01
C PRO A 161 -2.87 12.78 2.86
N LEU A 162 -2.20 13.74 2.22
CA LEU A 162 -1.32 14.72 2.88
C LEU A 162 -1.82 16.13 2.60
N LEU A 163 -2.07 16.92 3.65
CA LEU A 163 -2.47 18.33 3.54
C LEU A 163 -1.25 19.22 3.38
N LYS A 164 -1.23 20.04 2.34
CA LYS A 164 -0.23 21.09 2.15
C LYS A 164 -0.87 22.47 2.21
N TYR A 165 -0.48 23.22 3.22
CA TYR A 165 -0.94 24.59 3.43
C TYR A 165 -0.16 25.58 2.54
N PRO A 166 -0.77 26.72 2.15
CA PRO A 166 -0.12 27.72 1.30
C PRO A 166 1.22 28.25 1.81
N ASP A 167 1.31 28.43 3.14
CA ASP A 167 2.52 28.92 3.81
C ASP A 167 3.51 27.80 4.18
N ASP A 168 3.10 26.54 3.99
CA ASP A 168 3.92 25.40 4.34
C ASP A 168 4.82 25.00 3.17
N LYS A 169 6.11 25.28 3.34
CA LYS A 169 7.16 24.87 2.41
C LYS A 169 7.60 23.42 2.62
N SER A 170 7.10 22.73 3.67
CA SER A 170 7.56 21.39 4.06
C SER A 170 7.08 20.30 3.09
N ILE A 171 5.90 20.47 2.51
CA ILE A 171 5.38 19.63 1.42
C ILE A 171 5.59 20.43 0.13
N ALA A 172 6.85 20.54 -0.30
CA ALA A 172 7.15 21.28 -1.51
C ALA A 172 6.37 20.66 -2.70
N PRO A 173 5.70 21.46 -3.55
CA PRO A 173 5.54 21.00 -4.92
C PRO A 173 6.98 20.86 -5.44
N ALA A 174 7.31 19.89 -6.28
CA ALA A 174 8.65 19.82 -6.87
C ALA A 174 8.92 20.95 -7.90
N ALA A 175 8.48 22.17 -7.59
CA ALA A 175 8.81 23.41 -8.26
C ALA A 175 9.05 24.49 -7.19
N SER A 176 10.31 24.93 -7.08
CA SER A 176 10.85 26.12 -6.42
C SER A 176 10.97 26.15 -4.88
N SER A 177 12.06 25.59 -4.35
CA SER A 177 12.73 26.17 -3.16
C SER A 177 14.22 25.81 -3.11
N GLU A 178 15.08 26.83 -3.26
CA GLU A 178 16.54 26.73 -3.38
C GLU A 178 17.29 26.29 -2.11
N LEU A 179 16.60 25.94 -1.03
CA LEU A 179 17.22 25.58 0.26
C LEU A 179 17.48 24.07 0.45
N TYR A 180 16.98 23.22 -0.44
CA TYR A 180 17.28 21.77 -0.43
C TYR A 180 18.51 21.38 -1.28
N HIS A 181 19.10 22.31 -2.04
CA HIS A 181 20.22 22.00 -2.95
C HIS A 181 21.62 22.00 -2.32
N ALA A 182 21.77 22.36 -1.04
CA ALA A 182 23.10 22.57 -0.46
C ALA A 182 23.81 21.30 0.06
N LEU A 183 23.18 20.11 0.04
CA LEU A 183 23.80 18.91 0.61
C LEU A 183 23.77 17.63 -0.24
N THR A 184 23.17 17.61 -1.43
CA THR A 184 23.25 16.44 -2.33
C THR A 184 23.14 16.82 -3.80
N PRO A 185 24.03 16.33 -4.69
CA PRO A 185 23.86 16.48 -6.13
C PRO A 185 22.82 15.45 -6.60
N VAL A 186 21.54 15.82 -6.55
CA VAL A 186 20.44 14.98 -7.08
C VAL A 186 20.27 15.27 -8.57
N SER A 187 20.62 14.29 -9.40
CA SER A 187 20.39 14.30 -10.84
C SER A 187 19.08 13.57 -11.17
N ALA A 188 18.18 14.29 -11.85
CA ALA A 188 17.04 13.87 -12.68
C ALA A 188 15.87 13.05 -12.06
N THR A 189 14.68 13.68 -12.09
CA THR A 189 13.31 13.20 -11.78
C THR A 189 12.91 13.08 -10.31
N THR A 190 12.69 14.22 -9.64
CA THR A 190 11.82 14.31 -8.46
C THR A 190 10.40 13.94 -8.87
N LYS A 191 9.97 12.71 -8.59
CA LYS A 191 8.58 12.27 -8.78
C LYS A 191 7.69 13.12 -7.86
N THR A 192 6.83 13.94 -8.43
CA THR A 192 5.83 14.70 -7.68
C THR A 192 4.73 13.74 -7.24
N LEU A 193 4.39 13.73 -5.96
CA LEU A 193 3.25 12.97 -5.45
C LEU A 193 1.97 13.30 -6.24
N PRO A 194 1.12 12.32 -6.56
CA PRO A 194 -0.18 12.57 -7.18
C PRO A 194 -1.00 13.59 -6.39
N VAL A 195 -1.55 14.58 -7.09
CA VAL A 195 -2.44 15.59 -6.51
C VAL A 195 -3.86 15.07 -6.54
N LEU A 196 -4.52 14.98 -5.38
CA LEU A 196 -5.94 14.66 -5.31
C LEU A 196 -6.80 15.89 -5.62
N PHE A 197 -6.46 17.03 -5.04
CA PHE A 197 -7.07 18.32 -5.36
C PHE A 197 -6.12 19.47 -5.00
N SER A 198 -6.09 20.50 -5.83
CA SER A 198 -5.25 21.69 -5.62
C SER A 198 -5.89 22.98 -6.13
N GLY A 199 -5.33 24.12 -5.74
CA GLY A 199 -5.70 25.43 -6.29
C GLY A 199 -7.04 25.99 -5.78
N HIS A 200 -7.61 25.39 -4.72
CA HIS A 200 -8.91 25.77 -4.19
C HIS A 200 -8.89 27.17 -3.53
N ASN A 201 -7.76 27.60 -2.95
CA ASN A 201 -7.61 28.97 -2.42
C ASN A 201 -7.82 30.02 -3.52
N ALA A 202 -7.20 29.82 -4.69
CA ALA A 202 -7.36 30.74 -5.82
C ALA A 202 -8.80 30.78 -6.36
N ILE A 203 -9.54 29.68 -6.25
CA ILE A 203 -10.97 29.64 -6.60
C ILE A 203 -11.78 30.41 -5.55
N LEU A 204 -11.52 30.21 -4.26
CA LEU A 204 -12.20 30.95 -3.18
C LEU A 204 -11.99 32.46 -3.31
N GLU A 205 -10.74 32.91 -3.52
CA GLU A 205 -10.41 34.32 -3.71
C GLU A 205 -11.14 34.97 -4.90
N LYS A 206 -11.33 34.22 -6.00
CA LYS A 206 -11.97 34.74 -7.21
C LYS A 206 -13.49 34.67 -7.18
N SER A 207 -14.05 33.61 -6.59
CA SER A 207 -15.49 33.30 -6.65
C SER A 207 -16.25 33.84 -5.45
N ALA A 208 -15.58 34.06 -4.33
CA ALA A 208 -16.20 34.48 -3.10
C ALA A 208 -15.78 35.91 -2.77
N ALA A 209 -16.75 36.83 -2.73
CA ALA A 209 -16.58 38.19 -2.17
C ALA A 209 -16.38 38.14 -0.63
N LEU A 210 -15.37 37.39 -0.19
CA LEU A 210 -14.97 37.21 1.19
C LEU A 210 -13.92 38.26 1.55
N SER A 211 -13.97 38.72 2.79
CA SER A 211 -12.92 39.53 3.39
C SER A 211 -11.66 38.69 3.64
N SER A 212 -10.52 39.37 3.83
CA SER A 212 -9.25 38.71 4.16
C SER A 212 -9.36 37.80 5.39
N LYS A 213 -10.13 38.22 6.41
CA LYS A 213 -10.36 37.43 7.64
C LYS A 213 -11.18 36.17 7.37
N GLU A 214 -12.16 36.23 6.48
CA GLU A 214 -12.95 35.06 6.09
C GLU A 214 -12.12 34.07 5.25
N LEU A 215 -11.20 34.57 4.41
CA LEU A 215 -10.24 33.73 3.66
C LEU A 215 -9.24 33.03 4.58
N GLU A 216 -8.76 33.70 5.63
CA GLU A 216 -7.92 33.10 6.67
C GLU A 216 -8.62 31.99 7.45
N ILE A 217 -9.95 32.08 7.64
CA ILE A 217 -10.76 31.03 8.27
C ILE A 217 -11.02 29.88 7.29
N LEU A 218 -11.26 30.19 6.01
CA LEU A 218 -11.59 29.22 4.96
C LEU A 218 -10.39 28.73 4.16
N VAL A 219 -9.27 28.41 4.82
CA VAL A 219 -8.11 27.81 4.14
C VAL A 219 -8.50 26.54 3.40
N ARG A 220 -7.95 26.35 2.19
CA ARG A 220 -8.10 25.13 1.38
C ARG A 220 -6.72 24.62 0.98
N PRO A 221 -6.06 23.82 1.82
CA PRO A 221 -4.78 23.21 1.48
C PRO A 221 -4.92 22.37 0.21
N ASP A 222 -3.81 22.24 -0.52
CA ASP A 222 -3.71 21.23 -1.56
C ASP A 222 -3.61 19.85 -0.87
N VAL A 223 -4.18 18.81 -1.47
CA VAL A 223 -4.02 17.43 -0.98
C VAL A 223 -3.30 16.59 -2.00
N TYR A 224 -2.26 15.93 -1.49
CA TYR A 224 -1.45 14.96 -2.21
C TYR A 224 -1.78 13.56 -1.70
N LEU A 225 -1.51 12.56 -2.54
CA LEU A 225 -1.56 11.16 -2.17
C LEU A 225 -0.15 10.62 -2.14
N GLU A 226 0.23 10.01 -1.02
CA GLU A 226 1.36 9.10 -0.92
C GLU A 226 0.81 7.67 -0.90
N GLU A 227 1.53 6.71 -1.48
CA GLU A 227 1.17 5.30 -1.38
C GLU A 227 2.06 4.54 -0.40
N ALA A 228 1.43 3.67 0.39
CA ALA A 228 2.07 2.68 1.23
C ALA A 228 1.67 1.27 0.78
N SER A 229 2.68 0.44 0.53
CA SER A 229 2.51 -0.94 0.07
C SER A 229 3.06 -1.91 1.10
N PHE A 230 2.27 -2.91 1.47
CA PHE A 230 2.61 -3.90 2.49
C PHE A 230 2.57 -5.31 1.90
N PHE A 231 3.54 -6.12 2.29
CA PHE A 231 3.59 -7.54 1.97
C PHE A 231 3.69 -8.32 3.27
N LEU A 232 2.69 -9.16 3.55
CA LEU A 232 2.78 -10.16 4.60
C LEU A 232 3.24 -11.46 3.96
N CYS A 233 4.51 -11.78 4.13
CA CYS A 233 5.14 -12.97 3.60
C CYS A 233 5.06 -14.13 4.61
N GLY A 234 5.39 -15.34 4.14
CA GLY A 234 5.56 -16.50 5.01
C GLY A 234 6.63 -16.30 6.09
N ASP A 235 6.62 -17.18 7.09
CA ASP A 235 7.62 -17.21 8.18
C ASP A 235 7.66 -15.92 9.02
N GLY A 236 6.54 -15.20 9.16
CA GLY A 236 6.48 -14.00 10.00
C GLY A 236 7.29 -12.82 9.47
N VAL A 237 7.37 -12.68 8.14
CA VAL A 237 8.08 -11.57 7.48
C VAL A 237 7.08 -10.53 6.97
N ILE A 238 7.40 -9.25 7.18
CA ILE A 238 6.65 -8.12 6.62
C ILE A 238 7.59 -7.22 5.85
N LEU A 239 7.17 -6.82 4.66
CA LEU A 239 7.82 -5.77 3.89
C LEU A 239 6.88 -4.56 3.85
N SER A 240 7.39 -3.37 4.12
CA SER A 240 6.68 -2.11 3.89
C SER A 240 7.46 -1.23 2.94
N PHE A 241 6.79 -0.72 1.93
CA PHE A 241 7.32 0.16 0.91
C PHE A 241 6.56 1.48 0.97
N TRP A 242 7.30 2.58 1.14
CA TRP A 242 6.73 3.92 1.19
C TRP A 242 7.22 4.70 -0.03
N GLU A 243 6.30 5.40 -0.71
CA GLU A 243 6.69 6.23 -1.85
C GLU A 243 7.68 7.33 -1.44
N SER A 244 7.49 7.94 -0.26
CA SER A 244 8.44 8.92 0.29
C SER A 244 9.17 8.43 1.53
N CYS A 245 8.47 8.31 2.67
CA CYS A 245 9.15 8.14 3.96
C CYS A 245 8.37 7.28 4.96
N GLY A 246 7.09 7.58 5.19
CA GLY A 246 6.26 6.84 6.15
C GLY A 246 6.65 6.95 7.63
N ARG A 247 7.69 7.73 7.99
CA ARG A 247 8.21 7.80 9.37
C ARG A 247 7.22 8.27 10.42
N ASP A 248 6.19 9.00 10.02
CA ASP A 248 5.09 9.42 10.89
C ASP A 248 4.36 8.22 11.51
N ILE A 249 4.32 7.11 10.77
CA ILE A 249 3.67 5.86 11.15
C ILE A 249 4.73 4.87 11.66
N THR A 250 5.81 4.67 10.90
CA THR A 250 6.80 3.62 11.22
C THR A 250 7.52 3.89 12.54
N ASP A 251 7.84 5.15 12.86
CA ASP A 251 8.50 5.49 14.12
C ASP A 251 7.57 5.27 15.32
N ALA A 252 6.26 5.54 15.16
CA ALA A 252 5.26 5.30 16.20
C ALA A 252 5.14 3.80 16.49
N VAL A 253 5.00 2.99 15.43
CA VAL A 253 4.94 1.52 15.54
C VAL A 253 6.22 0.96 16.16
N LEU A 254 7.40 1.41 15.71
CA LEU A 254 8.69 0.94 16.26
C LEU A 254 8.90 1.38 17.72
N SER A 255 8.39 2.54 18.12
CA SER A 255 8.46 3.00 19.51
C SER A 255 7.61 2.11 20.42
N VAL A 256 6.38 1.80 20.00
CA VAL A 256 5.45 0.90 20.71
C VAL A 256 5.97 -0.54 20.72
N SER A 257 6.66 -0.97 19.66
CA SER A 257 7.30 -2.28 19.64
C SER A 257 8.52 -2.34 20.56
N SER A 258 8.99 -1.25 21.15
CA SER A 258 10.25 -1.26 21.88
C SER A 258 10.08 -1.08 23.38
N ILE A 259 9.09 -0.31 23.85
CA ILE A 259 8.94 0.05 25.27
C ILE A 259 7.46 0.30 25.62
N GLN A 260 6.95 -0.27 26.72
CA GLN A 260 5.71 0.22 27.34
C GLN A 260 6.06 1.17 28.49
N GLY A 261 5.72 2.46 28.34
CA GLY A 261 6.00 3.51 29.32
C GLY A 261 7.14 4.47 28.94
N ALA A 262 7.73 4.34 27.75
CA ALA A 262 8.53 5.45 27.22
C ALA A 262 7.62 6.67 27.05
N PRO A 263 8.06 7.88 27.44
CA PRO A 263 7.34 9.08 27.07
C PRO A 263 7.16 9.05 25.55
N SER A 264 5.93 9.28 25.07
CA SER A 264 5.65 9.52 23.65
C SER A 264 6.78 10.37 23.11
N ILE A 265 7.65 9.83 22.26
CA ILE A 265 8.89 10.51 21.89
C ILE A 265 8.47 11.77 21.12
N PRO A 266 8.51 12.97 21.72
CA PRO A 266 8.00 14.14 21.04
C PRO A 266 8.96 14.41 19.89
N ASN A 267 8.41 14.63 18.69
CA ASN A 267 9.16 14.93 17.46
C ASN A 267 10.10 13.81 16.96
N SER A 268 9.65 12.56 16.87
CA SER A 268 10.38 11.51 16.12
C SER A 268 10.72 11.95 14.69
N LYS A 269 9.76 12.63 14.04
CA LYS A 269 9.86 13.21 12.68
C LYS A 269 11.08 14.11 12.46
N LYS A 270 11.51 14.88 13.48
CA LYS A 270 12.61 15.85 13.38
C LYS A 270 13.98 15.25 13.70
N ARG A 271 14.04 14.03 14.23
CA ARG A 271 15.32 13.39 14.57
C ARG A 271 15.89 12.66 13.36
N PRO A 272 17.23 12.65 13.19
CA PRO A 272 17.88 11.78 12.24
C PRO A 272 17.53 10.31 12.51
N LEU A 273 17.27 9.54 11.44
CA LEU A 273 16.89 8.13 11.52
C LEU A 273 17.88 7.30 12.35
N SER A 274 19.18 7.53 12.19
CA SER A 274 20.24 6.85 12.95
C SER A 274 20.13 7.10 14.46
N ALA A 275 19.84 8.34 14.87
CA ALA A 275 19.67 8.68 16.28
C ALA A 275 18.41 8.03 16.88
N PHE A 276 17.33 7.94 16.09
CA PHE A 276 16.13 7.24 16.50
C PHE A 276 16.39 5.73 16.67
N ILE A 277 17.01 5.08 15.68
CA ILE A 277 17.36 3.65 15.75
C ILE A 277 18.28 3.35 16.95
N ASN A 278 19.30 4.17 17.18
CA ASN A 278 20.20 4.02 18.32
C ASN A 278 19.44 4.13 19.65
N SER A 279 18.41 4.97 19.74
CA SER A 279 17.56 5.07 20.93
C SER A 279 16.78 3.78 21.19
N ILE A 280 16.34 3.10 20.13
CA ILE A 280 15.59 1.85 20.23
C ILE A 280 16.51 0.70 20.63
N GLN A 281 17.69 0.58 20.00
CA GLN A 281 18.65 -0.47 20.30
C GLN A 281 19.18 -0.41 21.73
N ASN A 282 19.39 0.80 22.26
CA ASN A 282 19.93 1.01 23.61
C ASN A 282 18.84 1.06 24.70
N ALA A 283 17.57 0.88 24.35
CA ALA A 283 16.49 0.86 25.31
C ALA A 283 16.63 -0.32 26.27
N THR A 284 16.44 -0.08 27.57
CA THR A 284 16.39 -1.17 28.56
C THR A 284 15.03 -1.86 28.48
N PHE A 285 15.02 -3.15 28.15
CA PHE A 285 13.79 -3.94 28.00
C PHE A 285 13.31 -4.49 29.35
N ASP A 286 12.09 -4.13 29.73
CA ASP A 286 11.38 -4.77 30.84
C ASP A 286 10.38 -5.79 30.27
N LEU A 287 10.69 -7.07 30.40
CA LEU A 287 9.86 -8.17 29.92
C LEU A 287 8.46 -8.19 30.58
N SER A 288 8.29 -7.60 31.77
CA SER A 288 6.99 -7.51 32.43
C SER A 288 6.05 -6.48 31.79
N ARG A 289 6.62 -5.55 31.01
CA ARG A 289 5.94 -4.41 30.37
C ARG A 289 6.01 -4.49 28.84
N LEU A 290 5.94 -5.68 28.27
CA LEU A 290 5.87 -5.80 26.81
C LEU A 290 4.47 -5.38 26.31
N THR A 291 4.45 -4.62 25.22
CA THR A 291 3.23 -4.29 24.47
C THR A 291 2.63 -5.54 23.83
N ILE A 292 1.35 -5.49 23.44
CA ILE A 292 0.67 -6.63 22.80
C ILE A 292 1.40 -7.05 21.51
N LEU A 293 1.88 -6.07 20.75
CA LEU A 293 2.69 -6.29 19.55
C LEU A 293 3.96 -7.11 19.83
N ARG A 294 4.69 -6.79 20.90
CA ARG A 294 5.87 -7.57 21.30
C ARG A 294 5.55 -8.90 21.95
N LYS A 295 4.50 -8.97 22.78
CA LYS A 295 4.08 -10.20 23.46
C LYS A 295 3.64 -11.27 22.47
N SER A 296 2.87 -10.88 21.45
CA SER A 296 2.41 -11.81 20.41
C SER A 296 3.58 -12.31 19.56
N ALA A 297 4.54 -11.43 19.23
CA ALA A 297 5.55 -11.68 18.21
C ALA A 297 4.91 -12.25 16.92
N ASP A 298 3.80 -11.62 16.50
CA ASP A 298 3.01 -12.00 15.35
C ASP A 298 3.13 -10.93 14.25
N ALA A 299 3.54 -11.36 13.06
CA ALA A 299 3.66 -10.48 11.92
C ALA A 299 2.29 -9.91 11.47
N SER A 300 1.20 -10.67 11.62
CA SER A 300 -0.14 -10.17 11.28
C SER A 300 -0.55 -8.97 12.13
N LEU A 301 -0.19 -8.97 13.41
CA LEU A 301 -0.47 -7.85 14.31
C LEU A 301 0.42 -6.63 14.02
N LEU A 302 1.65 -6.86 13.55
CA LEU A 302 2.50 -5.76 13.09
C LEU A 302 1.99 -5.15 11.78
N MET A 303 1.54 -5.97 10.83
CA MET A 303 0.89 -5.47 9.62
C MET A 303 -0.35 -4.65 10.00
N HIS A 304 -1.17 -5.15 10.92
CA HIS A 304 -2.32 -4.41 11.46
C HIS A 304 -1.88 -3.06 12.03
N ALA A 305 -0.86 -3.01 12.89
CA ALA A 305 -0.41 -1.75 13.50
C ALA A 305 0.09 -0.72 12.47
N LEU A 306 0.73 -1.17 11.38
CA LEU A 306 1.15 -0.29 10.29
C LEU A 306 -0.05 0.26 9.51
N MET A 307 -1.02 -0.62 9.18
CA MET A 307 -2.25 -0.23 8.49
C MET A 307 -3.13 0.69 9.35
N ASP A 308 -3.19 0.43 10.66
CA ASP A 308 -3.90 1.25 11.64
C ASP A 308 -3.31 2.66 11.69
N GLY A 309 -1.97 2.78 11.70
CA GLY A 309 -1.32 4.09 11.59
C GLY A 309 -1.60 4.82 10.27
N VAL A 310 -1.78 4.10 9.16
CA VAL A 310 -2.27 4.69 7.90
C VAL A 310 -3.72 5.15 8.02
N VAL A 311 -4.59 4.36 8.64
CA VAL A 311 -5.99 4.75 8.88
C VAL A 311 -6.06 5.97 9.79
N ASP A 312 -5.23 6.03 10.83
CA ASP A 312 -5.18 7.14 11.76
C ASP A 312 -4.80 8.47 11.08
N SER A 313 -3.99 8.43 10.01
CA SER A 313 -3.65 9.65 9.27
C SER A 313 -4.85 10.27 8.55
N TYR A 314 -5.94 9.53 8.33
CA TYR A 314 -7.17 10.08 7.76
C TYR A 314 -7.90 11.01 8.74
N PHE A 315 -7.73 10.84 10.06
CA PHE A 315 -8.39 11.70 11.03
C PHE A 315 -7.95 13.16 10.91
N GLU A 316 -6.67 13.42 10.64
CA GLU A 316 -6.18 14.78 10.39
C GLU A 316 -6.92 15.44 9.21
N ILE A 317 -7.23 14.65 8.18
CA ILE A 317 -7.95 15.11 7.00
C ILE A 317 -9.43 15.35 7.32
N THR A 318 -10.09 14.40 7.98
CA THR A 318 -11.52 14.51 8.30
C THR A 318 -11.78 15.64 9.27
N ASP A 319 -10.96 15.78 10.32
CA ASP A 319 -11.09 16.83 11.34
C ASP A 319 -10.88 18.22 10.73
N PHE A 320 -9.90 18.32 9.81
CA PHE A 320 -9.68 19.54 9.05
C PHE A 320 -10.92 19.89 8.21
N TYR A 321 -11.43 18.97 7.40
CA TYR A 321 -12.58 19.24 6.55
C TYR A 321 -13.88 19.47 7.31
N GLU A 322 -14.07 18.81 8.46
CA GLU A 322 -15.19 19.07 9.36
C GLU A 322 -15.15 20.51 9.88
N THR A 323 -13.99 20.97 10.35
CA THR A 323 -13.78 22.36 10.78
C THR A 323 -14.08 23.34 9.66
N GLN A 324 -13.59 23.05 8.45
CA GLN A 324 -13.79 23.89 7.28
C GLN A 324 -15.24 23.93 6.78
N LEU A 325 -15.98 22.83 6.91
CA LEU A 325 -17.40 22.75 6.57
C LEU A 325 -18.23 23.54 7.58
N ASN A 326 -17.95 23.41 8.88
CA ASN A 326 -18.63 24.16 9.93
C ASN A 326 -18.42 25.68 9.80
N ALA A 327 -17.20 26.10 9.47
CA ALA A 327 -16.90 27.51 9.17
C ALA A 327 -17.68 28.02 7.95
N ALA A 328 -17.69 27.24 6.86
CA ALA A 328 -18.41 27.60 5.64
C ALA A 328 -19.92 27.67 5.87
N GLN A 329 -20.49 26.71 6.61
CA GLN A 329 -21.90 26.70 6.99
C GLN A 329 -22.28 27.95 7.78
N SER A 330 -21.47 28.33 8.76
CA SER A 330 -21.71 29.52 9.59
C SER A 330 -21.75 30.77 8.73
N LEU A 331 -20.80 30.92 7.80
CA LEU A 331 -20.75 32.05 6.86
C LEU A 331 -21.96 32.10 5.92
N VAL A 332 -22.40 30.95 5.39
CA VAL A 332 -23.59 30.88 4.51
C VAL A 332 -24.87 31.24 5.27
N LEU A 333 -25.00 30.82 6.53
CA LEU A 333 -26.18 31.14 7.36
C LEU A 333 -26.21 32.61 7.79
N GLU A 334 -25.06 33.20 8.11
CA GLU A 334 -24.97 34.62 8.49
C GLU A 334 -25.14 35.56 7.28
N ARG A 335 -24.63 35.16 6.11
CA ARG A 335 -24.59 35.99 4.89
C ARG A 335 -25.04 35.19 3.66
N PRO A 336 -26.31 34.76 3.59
CA PRO A 336 -26.81 34.05 2.42
C PRO A 336 -26.73 34.96 1.20
N LYS A 337 -26.03 34.50 0.15
CA LYS A 337 -26.06 35.15 -1.16
C LYS A 337 -27.34 34.70 -1.88
N ALA A 338 -28.19 35.65 -2.24
CA ALA A 338 -29.45 35.43 -2.96
C ALA A 338 -29.23 35.02 -4.42
#